data_AF-A0A1G7KLL2-F1
#
_entry.id   AF-A0A1G7KLL2-F1
#
_cell.length_a   1.000
_cell.length_b   1.000
_cell.length_c   1.000
_cell.angle_alpha   90.00
_cell.angle_beta   90.00
_cell.angle_gamma   90.00
#
_symmetry.space_group_name_H-M   'P 1'
#
loop_
_entity.id
_entity.type
_entity.pdbx_description
1 polymer ?
#
loop_
_entity_poly.entity_id
_entity_poly.type
_entity_poly.pdbx_seq_one_letter_code
_entity_poly.pdbx_strand_id
1 'polypeptide(L)'
;MESTAPSQTVLVDPDVEPQGAVPASPLALLGLGGSEVADRDIRPLANALIENGHDVGVYVPDPEQQRRSVARGGEQGPTQLGERLAEADAFVTFRTDYDKRELEEIESFVESGGHVIVATEPDAAFDQPGAAGLDATLDVTTKPGYVYNMAENDLNYQRVYASPADDADSALTEGLDRVVLPSATPVGTTAAGSDVLAPIDGSELSTTRAPTEAPLLVRNDEVVMVGDSDFLSPENAARADTDVLVGNLADFLVSNDRTPPGTANGTPPTGPTPPGSDGPTGNETAG
;
A
#
# COMPACT_ATOMS: atom_id res chain seq x y z
N MET A 1 -21.69 13.91 -9.30
CA MET A 1 -20.64 14.58 -10.11
C MET A 1 -19.76 13.43 -10.57
N GLU A 2 -19.70 13.13 -11.87
CA GLU A 2 -18.73 12.15 -12.38
C GLU A 2 -17.34 12.78 -12.21
N SER A 3 -16.50 12.16 -11.38
CA SER A 3 -15.09 12.53 -11.31
C SER A 3 -14.42 12.03 -12.57
N THR A 4 -13.83 12.94 -13.35
CA THR A 4 -13.10 12.65 -14.60
C THR A 4 -11.68 12.14 -14.33
N ALA A 5 -11.36 11.73 -13.10
CA ALA A 5 -10.05 11.19 -12.77
C ALA A 5 -9.88 9.80 -13.42
N PRO A 6 -8.71 9.49 -14.01
CA PRO A 6 -8.44 8.15 -14.52
C PRO A 6 -8.46 7.14 -13.36
N SER A 7 -8.95 5.92 -13.61
CA SER A 7 -8.78 4.80 -12.68
C SER A 7 -7.29 4.63 -12.36
N GLN A 8 -7.00 4.22 -11.12
CA GLN A 8 -5.66 3.93 -10.62
C GLN A 8 -5.64 2.49 -10.15
N THR A 9 -4.52 1.80 -10.35
CA THR A 9 -4.29 0.43 -9.91
C THR A 9 -3.39 0.43 -8.68
N VAL A 10 -3.94 0.01 -7.54
CA VAL A 10 -3.19 -0.17 -6.29
C VAL A 10 -2.79 -1.63 -6.16
N LEU A 11 -1.48 -1.90 -6.10
CA LEU A 11 -0.96 -3.23 -5.82
C LEU A 11 -0.77 -3.43 -4.32
N VAL A 12 -1.24 -4.55 -3.78
CA VAL A 12 -1.11 -4.89 -2.36
C VAL A 12 -0.26 -6.15 -2.21
N ASP A 13 0.81 -6.09 -1.43
CA ASP A 13 1.57 -7.23 -0.92
C ASP A 13 1.15 -7.52 0.53
N PRO A 14 0.26 -8.51 0.76
CA PRO A 14 -0.27 -8.83 2.09
C PRO A 14 0.71 -9.63 2.97
N ASP A 15 1.97 -9.79 2.58
CA ASP A 15 2.96 -10.59 3.33
C ASP A 15 2.53 -12.05 3.56
N VAL A 16 2.04 -12.68 2.50
CA VAL A 16 1.59 -14.07 2.57
C VAL A 16 2.72 -15.00 2.11
N GLU A 17 3.20 -15.84 3.02
CA GLU A 17 4.04 -16.96 2.64
C GLU A 17 3.20 -17.96 1.82
N PRO A 18 3.73 -18.54 0.73
CA PRO A 18 3.03 -19.57 -0.05
C PRO A 18 2.95 -20.94 0.68
N GLN A 19 2.84 -20.95 2.02
CA GLN A 19 2.75 -22.16 2.83
C GLN A 19 1.31 -22.68 2.89
N GLY A 20 0.83 -23.28 1.80
CA GLY A 20 -0.48 -23.94 1.76
C GLY A 20 -1.13 -23.91 0.39
N ALA A 21 -2.32 -24.48 0.28
CA ALA A 21 -3.16 -24.28 -0.90
C ALA A 21 -3.50 -22.78 -0.96
N VAL A 22 -2.86 -22.05 -1.88
CA VAL A 22 -3.21 -20.66 -2.20
C VAL A 22 -4.74 -20.61 -2.37
N PRO A 23 -5.44 -19.69 -1.70
CA PRO A 23 -6.88 -19.60 -1.85
C PRO A 23 -7.23 -19.48 -3.33
N ALA A 24 -8.37 -20.06 -3.72
CA ALA A 24 -8.77 -20.12 -5.13
C ALA A 24 -8.89 -18.73 -5.79
N SER A 25 -8.94 -17.66 -4.99
CA SER A 25 -8.91 -16.26 -5.41
C SER A 25 -7.88 -15.47 -4.58
N PRO A 26 -6.93 -14.74 -5.20
CA PRO A 26 -5.98 -13.88 -4.48
C PRO A 26 -6.65 -12.78 -3.64
N LEU A 27 -7.84 -12.32 -4.03
CA LEU A 27 -8.61 -11.34 -3.25
C LEU A 27 -9.04 -11.88 -1.88
N ALA A 28 -9.16 -13.20 -1.72
CA ALA A 28 -9.48 -13.80 -0.43
C ALA A 28 -8.37 -13.59 0.61
N LEU A 29 -7.12 -13.37 0.19
CA LEU A 29 -6.00 -13.03 1.08
C LEU A 29 -6.16 -11.64 1.72
N LEU A 30 -6.99 -10.80 1.11
CA LEU A 30 -7.33 -9.47 1.62
C LEU A 30 -8.66 -9.47 2.39
N GLY A 31 -9.21 -10.65 2.70
CA GLY A 31 -10.54 -10.81 3.31
C GLY A 31 -11.72 -10.70 2.33
N LEU A 32 -11.49 -10.50 1.03
CA LEU A 32 -12.55 -10.32 0.03
C LEU A 32 -13.08 -11.67 -0.48
N GLY A 33 -14.39 -11.90 -0.37
CA GLY A 33 -15.06 -13.06 -0.97
C GLY A 33 -14.90 -14.40 -0.22
N GLY A 34 -14.25 -14.41 0.95
CA GLY A 34 -14.15 -15.56 1.86
C GLY A 34 -14.93 -15.36 3.17
N SER A 35 -15.32 -16.45 3.83
CA SER A 35 -15.91 -16.44 5.18
C SER A 35 -14.88 -16.64 6.30
N GLU A 36 -13.60 -16.81 5.94
CA GLU A 36 -12.47 -16.96 6.85
C GLU A 36 -11.79 -15.59 7.04
N VAL A 37 -11.30 -15.32 8.24
CA VAL A 37 -10.49 -14.12 8.53
C VAL A 37 -9.14 -14.31 7.84
N ALA A 38 -8.80 -13.40 6.93
CA ALA A 38 -7.49 -13.42 6.27
C ALA A 38 -6.42 -12.86 7.21
N ASP A 39 -5.17 -13.29 7.02
CA ASP A 39 -4.03 -12.84 7.85
C ASP A 39 -3.81 -11.32 7.75
N ARG A 40 -4.22 -10.68 6.63
CA ARG A 40 -4.24 -9.21 6.44
C ARG A 40 -5.56 -8.76 5.81
N ASP A 41 -6.59 -8.61 6.64
CA ASP A 41 -7.90 -8.12 6.20
C ASP A 41 -7.86 -6.61 5.92
N ILE A 42 -7.74 -6.23 4.66
CA ILE A 42 -7.71 -4.82 4.23
C ILE A 42 -9.01 -4.38 3.54
N ARG A 43 -10.11 -5.12 3.75
CA ARG A 43 -11.40 -4.82 3.12
C ARG A 43 -11.83 -3.35 3.23
N PRO A 44 -11.66 -2.64 4.36
CA PRO A 44 -12.01 -1.23 4.44
C PRO A 44 -11.27 -0.38 3.40
N LEU A 45 -9.96 -0.55 3.27
CA LEU A 45 -9.15 0.16 2.27
C LEU A 45 -9.53 -0.25 0.84
N ALA A 46 -9.65 -1.56 0.59
CA ALA A 46 -10.00 -2.07 -0.74
C ALA A 46 -11.39 -1.60 -1.18
N ASN A 47 -12.37 -1.59 -0.26
CA ASN A 47 -13.71 -1.06 -0.55
C ASN A 47 -13.66 0.43 -0.84
N ALA A 48 -12.92 1.22 -0.05
CA ALA A 48 -12.77 2.65 -0.30
C ALA A 48 -12.20 2.92 -1.71
N LEU A 49 -11.17 2.18 -2.13
CA LEU A 49 -10.59 2.30 -3.47
C LEU A 49 -11.58 1.89 -4.57
N ILE A 50 -12.22 0.72 -4.43
CA ILE A 50 -13.15 0.18 -5.44
C ILE A 50 -14.41 1.04 -5.57
N GLU A 51 -14.97 1.51 -4.46
CA GLU A 51 -16.14 2.38 -4.45
C GLU A 51 -15.87 3.73 -5.14
N ASN A 52 -14.63 4.20 -5.12
CA ASN A 52 -14.17 5.40 -5.84
C ASN A 52 -13.70 5.13 -7.28
N GLY A 53 -13.83 3.88 -7.76
CA GLY A 53 -13.57 3.52 -9.15
C GLY A 53 -12.12 3.15 -9.48
N HIS A 54 -11.33 2.81 -8.46
CA HIS A 54 -9.96 2.34 -8.60
C HIS A 54 -9.88 0.80 -8.59
N ASP A 55 -8.81 0.27 -9.15
CA ASP A 55 -8.54 -1.17 -9.23
C ASP A 55 -7.59 -1.60 -8.11
N VAL A 56 -7.85 -2.77 -7.51
CA VAL A 56 -7.01 -3.35 -6.44
C VAL A 56 -6.44 -4.68 -6.92
N GLY A 57 -5.12 -4.73 -7.06
CA GLY A 57 -4.36 -5.94 -7.38
C GLY A 57 -3.71 -6.54 -6.14
N VAL A 58 -3.61 -7.88 -6.09
CA VAL A 58 -2.88 -8.59 -5.03
C VAL A 58 -1.60 -9.15 -5.61
N TYR A 59 -0.48 -8.92 -4.93
CA TYR A 59 0.78 -9.60 -5.19
C TYR A 59 0.83 -10.89 -4.37
N VAL A 60 1.12 -12.00 -5.04
CA VAL A 60 1.35 -13.31 -4.41
C VAL A 60 2.58 -13.90 -5.06
N PRO A 61 3.68 -14.10 -4.32
CA PRO A 61 4.92 -14.67 -4.86
C PRO A 61 4.67 -16.07 -5.46
N ASP A 62 5.12 -16.31 -6.70
CA ASP A 62 5.14 -17.67 -7.28
C ASP A 62 6.51 -18.32 -7.04
N PRO A 63 6.62 -19.30 -6.11
CA PRO A 63 7.89 -19.94 -5.79
C PRO A 63 8.46 -20.75 -6.96
N GLU A 64 7.63 -21.23 -7.90
CA GLU A 64 8.13 -21.91 -9.10
C GLU A 64 8.68 -20.93 -10.13
N GLN A 65 8.08 -19.74 -10.27
CA GLN A 65 8.61 -18.68 -11.11
C GLN A 65 9.95 -18.17 -10.56
N GLN A 66 10.05 -17.95 -9.24
CA GLN A 66 11.30 -17.59 -8.56
C GLN A 66 12.42 -18.61 -8.80
N ARG A 67 12.13 -19.91 -8.66
CA ARG A 67 13.13 -20.97 -8.90
C ARG A 67 13.57 -21.02 -10.37
N ARG A 68 12.66 -20.79 -11.30
CA ARG A 68 12.93 -20.82 -12.76
C ARG A 68 13.76 -19.62 -13.23
N SER A 69 13.62 -18.45 -12.61
CA SER A 69 14.45 -17.27 -12.90
C SER A 69 15.88 -17.47 -12.39
N VAL A 70 16.04 -17.94 -11.14
CA VAL A 70 17.37 -18.27 -10.58
C VAL A 70 18.10 -19.33 -11.43
N ALA A 71 17.40 -20.41 -11.84
CA ALA A 71 18.01 -21.48 -12.63
C ALA A 71 18.46 -21.07 -14.05
N ARG A 72 17.91 -19.99 -14.61
CA ARG A 72 18.28 -19.47 -15.94
C ARG A 72 19.41 -18.43 -15.91
N GLY A 73 20.03 -18.21 -14.74
CA GLY A 73 20.97 -17.09 -14.57
C GLY A 73 20.25 -15.75 -14.72
N GLY A 74 19.03 -15.65 -14.16
CA GLY A 74 18.05 -14.58 -14.35
C GLY A 74 18.42 -13.20 -13.82
N GLU A 75 19.68 -12.78 -13.97
CA GLU A 75 20.16 -11.45 -13.64
C GLU A 75 19.77 -10.39 -14.69
N GLN A 76 19.11 -10.75 -15.79
CA GLN A 76 18.88 -9.88 -16.96
C GLN A 76 17.43 -9.36 -17.13
N GLY A 77 16.55 -9.48 -16.13
CA GLY A 77 15.18 -8.99 -16.22
C GLY A 77 14.54 -8.69 -14.87
N PRO A 78 13.39 -8.00 -14.87
CA PRO A 78 12.69 -7.61 -13.66
C PRO A 78 12.33 -8.83 -12.79
N THR A 79 12.19 -8.62 -11.49
CA THR A 79 11.61 -9.61 -10.59
C THR A 79 10.11 -9.74 -10.88
N GLN A 80 9.45 -10.75 -10.30
CA GLN A 80 7.99 -10.85 -10.39
C GLN A 80 7.30 -9.65 -9.75
N LEU A 81 7.86 -9.10 -8.66
CA LEU A 81 7.36 -7.87 -8.05
C LEU A 81 7.55 -6.69 -8.99
N GLY A 82 8.74 -6.53 -9.59
CA GLY A 82 9.01 -5.46 -10.55
C GLY A 82 8.09 -5.47 -11.77
N GLU A 83 7.77 -6.65 -12.31
CA GLU A 83 6.75 -6.79 -13.37
C GLU A 83 5.39 -6.25 -12.93
N ARG A 84 5.01 -6.46 -11.66
CA ARG A 84 3.72 -6.02 -11.11
C ARG A 84 3.73 -4.53 -10.76
N LEU A 85 4.82 -4.01 -10.20
CA LEU A 85 5.02 -2.60 -9.92
C LEU A 85 5.06 -1.75 -11.20
N ALA A 86 5.50 -2.33 -12.32
CA ALA A 86 5.47 -1.65 -13.62
C ALA A 86 4.04 -1.34 -14.11
N GLU A 87 3.05 -2.15 -13.69
CA GLU A 87 1.63 -2.00 -14.06
C GLU A 87 0.81 -1.22 -13.02
N ALA A 88 1.35 -1.04 -11.82
CA ALA A 88 0.67 -0.37 -10.71
C ALA A 88 0.95 1.14 -10.68
N ASP A 89 -0.01 1.88 -10.13
CA ASP A 89 0.08 3.32 -9.85
C ASP A 89 0.54 3.58 -8.40
N ALA A 90 0.09 2.75 -7.46
CA ALA A 90 0.45 2.81 -6.05
C ALA A 90 0.70 1.42 -5.45
N PHE A 91 1.39 1.36 -4.31
CA PHE A 91 1.79 0.12 -3.66
C PHE A 91 1.50 0.12 -2.15
N VAL A 92 0.98 -0.99 -1.63
CA VAL A 92 0.78 -1.20 -0.19
C VAL A 92 1.50 -2.48 0.20
N THR A 93 2.34 -2.43 1.24
CA THR A 93 3.06 -3.62 1.73
C THR A 93 3.00 -3.74 3.24
N PHE A 94 2.87 -4.99 3.68
CA PHE A 94 3.06 -5.42 5.07
C PHE A 94 4.38 -6.21 5.25
N ARG A 95 4.95 -6.67 4.12
CA ARG A 95 6.17 -7.47 4.06
C ARG A 95 7.39 -6.59 4.25
N THR A 96 8.43 -7.16 4.86
CA THR A 96 9.70 -6.46 5.11
C THR A 96 10.93 -7.20 4.58
N ASP A 97 10.80 -8.47 4.19
CA ASP A 97 11.93 -9.35 3.89
C ASP A 97 12.32 -9.40 2.39
N TYR A 98 12.12 -8.29 1.67
CA TYR A 98 12.44 -8.16 0.24
C TYR A 98 13.92 -8.44 -0.07
N ASP A 99 14.16 -9.08 -1.21
CA ASP A 99 15.52 -9.26 -1.72
C ASP A 99 16.08 -7.96 -2.32
N LYS A 100 17.41 -7.91 -2.53
CA LYS A 100 18.09 -6.70 -3.00
C LYS A 100 17.54 -6.16 -4.33
N ARG A 101 17.09 -7.04 -5.24
CA ARG A 101 16.56 -6.60 -6.54
C ARG A 101 15.13 -6.10 -6.40
N GLU A 102 14.34 -6.74 -5.55
CA GLU A 102 13.00 -6.25 -5.20
C GLU A 102 13.08 -4.85 -4.56
N LEU A 103 14.04 -4.63 -3.66
CA LEU A 103 14.30 -3.31 -3.07
C LEU A 103 14.70 -2.26 -4.13
N GLU A 104 15.58 -2.60 -5.08
CA GLU A 104 15.95 -1.71 -6.21
C GLU A 104 14.72 -1.35 -7.07
N GLU A 105 13.77 -2.27 -7.26
CA GLU A 105 12.55 -2.04 -8.02
C GLU A 105 11.50 -1.23 -7.25
N ILE A 106 11.41 -1.39 -5.93
CA ILE A 106 10.61 -0.53 -5.05
C ILE A 106 11.16 0.89 -5.02
N GLU A 107 12.49 1.05 -4.90
CA GLU A 107 13.15 2.36 -5.00
C GLU A 107 12.79 3.05 -6.32
N SER A 108 12.98 2.34 -7.44
CA SER A 108 12.63 2.86 -8.76
C SER A 108 11.13 3.20 -8.90
N PHE A 109 10.24 2.45 -8.25
CA PHE A 109 8.80 2.71 -8.24
C PHE A 109 8.48 4.05 -7.56
N VAL A 110 9.07 4.31 -6.40
CA VAL A 110 8.94 5.57 -5.65
C VAL A 110 9.55 6.73 -6.45
N GLU A 111 10.76 6.56 -6.99
CA GLU A 111 11.44 7.59 -7.80
C GLU A 111 10.66 8.00 -9.06
N SER A 112 9.74 7.16 -9.53
CA SER A 112 8.86 7.46 -10.66
C SER A 112 7.48 7.98 -10.27
N GLY A 113 7.34 8.44 -9.01
CA GLY A 113 6.16 9.13 -8.49
C GLY A 113 5.08 8.19 -7.95
N GLY A 114 5.38 6.91 -7.75
CA GLY A 114 4.45 5.95 -7.18
C GLY A 114 4.35 6.12 -5.67
N HIS A 115 3.13 6.23 -5.15
CA HIS A 115 2.92 6.32 -3.71
C HIS A 115 2.96 4.94 -3.04
N VAL A 116 3.58 4.88 -1.87
CA VAL A 116 3.75 3.65 -1.10
C VAL A 116 3.18 3.81 0.31
N ILE A 117 2.38 2.83 0.76
CA ILE A 117 2.06 2.64 2.16
C ILE A 117 2.81 1.40 2.68
N VAL A 118 3.57 1.58 3.75
CA VAL A 118 4.14 0.48 4.53
C VAL A 118 3.42 0.42 5.87
N ALA A 119 2.82 -0.72 6.19
CA ALA A 119 2.21 -0.95 7.49
C ALA A 119 2.95 -2.09 8.20
N THR A 120 3.56 -1.78 9.33
CA THR A 120 4.48 -2.70 10.04
C THR A 120 3.96 -3.09 11.41
N GLU A 121 4.68 -3.98 12.09
CA GLU A 121 4.37 -4.43 13.45
C GLU A 121 5.55 -4.23 14.40
N PRO A 122 5.31 -4.19 15.72
CA PRO A 122 6.36 -4.08 16.73
C PRO A 122 7.48 -5.12 16.63
N ASP A 123 7.16 -6.32 16.15
CA ASP A 123 8.14 -7.40 16.03
C ASP A 123 9.02 -7.27 14.77
N ALA A 124 8.56 -6.55 13.74
CA ALA A 124 9.28 -6.39 12.48
C ALA A 124 10.65 -5.72 12.63
N ALA A 125 10.82 -4.84 13.63
CA ALA A 125 12.11 -4.21 13.93
C ALA A 125 13.21 -5.24 14.30
N PHE A 126 12.82 -6.47 14.67
CA PHE A 126 13.73 -7.56 14.99
C PHE A 126 14.01 -8.49 13.80
N ASP A 127 13.32 -8.36 12.68
CA ASP A 127 13.45 -9.20 11.48
C ASP A 127 14.60 -8.79 10.56
N GLN A 128 15.71 -8.37 11.16
CA GLN A 128 16.90 -7.96 10.43
C GLN A 128 17.55 -9.17 9.72
N PRO A 129 17.99 -9.01 8.46
CA PRO A 129 18.22 -7.75 7.77
C PRO A 129 17.03 -7.17 6.98
N GLY A 130 15.87 -7.84 6.92
CA GLY A 130 14.74 -7.48 6.05
C GLY A 130 14.21 -6.07 6.29
N ALA A 131 13.60 -5.82 7.46
CA ALA A 131 13.03 -4.52 7.80
C ALA A 131 14.03 -3.37 7.66
N ALA A 132 15.29 -3.57 8.03
CA ALA A 132 16.33 -2.55 7.88
C ALA A 132 16.65 -2.21 6.40
N GLY A 133 16.54 -3.19 5.50
CA GLY A 133 16.70 -2.98 4.06
C GLY A 133 15.58 -2.14 3.47
N LEU A 134 14.32 -2.51 3.75
CA LEU A 134 13.15 -1.78 3.29
C LEU A 134 13.09 -0.35 3.86
N ASP A 135 13.32 -0.20 5.17
CA ASP A 135 13.37 1.09 5.85
C ASP A 135 14.38 2.04 5.17
N ALA A 136 15.58 1.54 4.89
CA ALA A 136 16.62 2.33 4.22
C ALA A 136 16.27 2.68 2.76
N THR A 137 15.62 1.77 2.04
CA THR A 137 15.16 2.01 0.65
C THR A 137 14.08 3.10 0.58
N LEU A 138 13.23 3.20 1.61
CA LEU A 138 12.08 4.11 1.62
C LEU A 138 12.30 5.38 2.46
N ASP A 139 13.51 5.60 2.96
CA ASP A 139 13.86 6.72 3.85
C ASP A 139 12.97 6.82 5.11
N VAL A 140 12.64 5.66 5.68
CA VAL A 140 11.85 5.51 6.92
C VAL A 140 12.60 4.69 7.97
N THR A 141 12.07 4.62 9.18
CA THR A 141 12.63 3.85 10.29
C THR A 141 11.54 3.26 11.16
N THR A 142 11.76 2.02 11.59
CA THR A 142 11.01 1.36 12.67
C THR A 142 11.83 1.32 13.95
N LYS A 143 11.22 1.62 15.10
CA LYS A 143 11.85 1.39 16.42
C LYS A 143 11.36 0.08 17.02
N PRO A 144 12.18 -0.60 17.85
CA PRO A 144 11.74 -1.81 18.53
C PRO A 144 10.83 -1.51 19.73
N GLY A 145 9.83 -2.37 19.92
CA GLY A 145 8.87 -2.30 21.03
C GLY A 145 7.50 -1.82 20.59
N TYR A 146 6.54 -1.88 21.50
CA TYR A 146 5.17 -1.42 21.27
C TYR A 146 4.86 -0.25 22.20
N VAL A 147 3.99 0.64 21.75
CA VAL A 147 3.45 1.72 22.58
C VAL A 147 2.22 1.19 23.32
N TYR A 148 2.09 1.59 24.58
CA TYR A 148 0.94 1.24 25.40
C TYR A 148 0.49 2.40 26.26
N ASN A 149 -0.79 2.42 26.64
CA ASN A 149 -1.35 3.41 27.55
C ASN A 149 -2.23 2.73 28.59
N MET A 150 -1.85 2.85 29.87
CA MET A 150 -2.59 2.23 30.98
C MET A 150 -3.74 3.11 31.49
N ALA A 151 -3.74 4.41 31.14
CA ALA A 151 -4.69 5.40 31.64
C ALA A 151 -5.88 5.60 30.68
N GLU A 152 -5.60 5.75 29.39
CA GLU A 152 -6.60 5.94 28.33
C GLU A 152 -6.27 5.04 27.13
N ASN A 153 -7.11 4.01 26.93
CA ASN A 153 -6.97 3.02 25.86
C ASN A 153 -8.34 2.49 25.43
N ASP A 154 -8.40 1.82 24.29
CA ASP A 154 -9.63 1.16 23.81
C ASP A 154 -9.74 -0.27 24.37
N LEU A 155 -10.07 -0.36 25.66
CA LEU A 155 -10.35 -1.61 26.40
C LEU A 155 -9.17 -2.61 26.47
N ASN A 156 -7.99 -2.24 25.96
CA ASN A 156 -6.75 -2.99 26.02
C ASN A 156 -5.58 -2.00 26.02
N TYR A 157 -4.65 -2.12 26.97
CA TYR A 157 -3.53 -1.19 27.14
C TYR A 157 -2.62 -1.05 25.92
N GLN A 158 -2.52 -2.07 25.06
CA GLN A 158 -1.74 -2.00 23.81
C GLN A 158 -2.51 -1.28 22.69
N ARG A 159 -3.84 -1.24 22.79
CA ARG A 159 -4.70 -0.57 21.82
C ARG A 159 -4.79 0.90 22.16
N VAL A 160 -3.83 1.65 21.65
CA VAL A 160 -3.62 3.06 21.97
C VAL A 160 -4.41 3.97 21.05
N TYR A 161 -4.74 5.16 21.57
CA TYR A 161 -5.21 6.25 20.73
C TYR A 161 -4.01 7.03 20.18
N ALA A 162 -4.12 7.43 18.92
CA ALA A 162 -3.20 8.37 18.30
C ALA A 162 -3.98 9.57 17.74
N SER A 163 -3.40 10.76 17.82
CA SER A 163 -3.98 12.01 17.32
C SER A 163 -3.03 12.68 16.33
N PRO A 164 -3.53 13.58 15.47
CA PRO A 164 -2.69 14.43 14.64
C PRO A 164 -1.56 15.07 15.44
N ALA A 165 -0.33 14.98 14.93
CA ALA A 165 0.81 15.71 15.48
C ALA A 165 0.65 17.22 15.24
N ASP A 166 1.31 18.06 16.03
CA ASP A 166 1.14 19.52 16.00
C ASP A 166 1.42 20.15 14.61
N ASP A 167 2.37 19.58 13.86
CA ASP A 167 2.77 20.02 12.52
C ASP A 167 2.37 19.01 11.42
N ALA A 168 1.36 18.18 11.68
CA ALA A 168 0.95 17.10 10.79
C ALA A 168 0.43 17.60 9.43
N ASP A 169 0.62 16.76 8.41
CA ASP A 169 0.05 16.96 7.09
C ASP A 169 -1.48 16.96 7.15
N SER A 170 -2.09 18.06 6.67
CA SER A 170 -3.54 18.21 6.65
C SER A 170 -4.24 17.18 5.77
N ALA A 171 -3.61 16.68 4.71
CA ALA A 171 -4.25 15.72 3.80
C ALA A 171 -4.47 14.35 4.45
N LEU A 172 -3.55 13.91 5.31
CA LEU A 172 -3.69 12.63 6.02
C LEU A 172 -4.52 12.76 7.31
N THR A 173 -4.68 13.97 7.83
CA THR A 173 -5.34 14.23 9.12
C THR A 173 -6.68 14.96 9.00
N GLU A 174 -7.15 15.23 7.78
CA GLU A 174 -8.44 15.89 7.55
C GLU A 174 -9.57 15.05 8.17
N GLY A 175 -10.37 15.68 9.03
CA GLY A 175 -11.49 15.04 9.71
C GLY A 175 -11.11 14.11 10.87
N LEU A 176 -9.83 13.99 11.23
CA LEU A 176 -9.38 13.15 12.35
C LEU A 176 -9.33 13.93 13.67
N ASP A 177 -10.07 13.45 14.68
CA ASP A 177 -9.78 13.83 16.07
C ASP A 177 -8.79 12.81 16.67
N ARG A 178 -9.07 11.51 16.53
CA ARG A 178 -8.19 10.42 16.95
C ARG A 178 -8.51 9.09 16.29
N VAL A 179 -7.48 8.26 16.15
CA VAL A 179 -7.59 6.89 15.65
C VAL A 179 -7.21 5.89 16.73
N VAL A 180 -7.54 4.62 16.48
CA VAL A 180 -7.19 3.49 17.34
C VAL A 180 -6.19 2.59 16.62
N LEU A 181 -5.01 2.39 17.23
CA LEU A 181 -3.98 1.48 16.73
C LEU A 181 -3.85 0.28 17.69
N PRO A 182 -4.21 -0.95 17.26
CA PRO A 182 -4.20 -2.17 18.07
C PRO A 182 -2.88 -2.52 18.78
N SER A 183 -1.75 -2.34 18.11
CA SER A 183 -0.43 -2.76 18.53
C SER A 183 0.64 -1.96 17.78
N ALA A 184 0.75 -0.67 18.10
CA ALA A 184 1.61 0.24 17.37
C ALA A 184 3.06 0.22 17.85
N THR A 185 4.01 0.34 16.91
CA THR A 185 5.41 0.65 17.17
C THR A 185 5.76 2.08 16.72
N PRO A 186 6.72 2.76 17.37
CA PRO A 186 7.16 4.05 16.85
C PRO A 186 7.88 3.93 15.50
N VAL A 187 7.54 4.86 14.61
CA VAL A 187 8.13 5.01 13.28
C VAL A 187 8.75 6.40 13.11
N GLY A 188 9.47 6.64 12.01
CA GLY A 188 10.16 7.89 11.74
C GLY A 188 10.63 8.00 10.29
N THR A 189 11.00 9.20 9.83
CA THR A 189 11.67 9.40 8.54
C THR A 189 13.18 9.65 8.73
N THR A 190 14.01 9.21 7.78
CA THR A 190 15.46 9.53 7.75
C THR A 190 15.77 10.73 6.88
N ALA A 191 14.90 11.02 5.92
CA ALA A 191 14.93 12.21 5.08
C ALA A 191 13.91 13.27 5.56
N ALA A 192 13.75 14.34 4.77
CA ALA A 192 12.70 15.31 5.00
C ALA A 192 11.33 14.60 5.00
N GLY A 193 10.53 14.86 6.03
CA GLY A 193 9.26 14.21 6.26
C GLY A 193 8.50 14.89 7.39
N SER A 194 7.32 14.38 7.69
CA SER A 194 6.44 14.89 8.72
C SER A 194 5.93 13.77 9.63
N ASP A 195 5.84 14.10 10.91
CA ASP A 195 5.12 13.31 11.87
C ASP A 195 3.63 13.54 11.65
N VAL A 196 2.85 12.48 11.45
CA VAL A 196 1.42 12.60 11.11
C VAL A 196 0.55 12.27 12.31
N LEU A 197 0.78 11.12 12.93
CA LEU A 197 0.07 10.72 14.14
C LEU A 197 1.05 10.41 15.26
N ALA A 198 0.78 10.95 16.45
CA ALA A 198 1.52 10.69 17.68
C ALA A 198 0.59 10.03 18.72
N PRO A 199 1.13 9.21 19.64
CA PRO A 199 0.33 8.64 20.71
C PRO A 199 -0.17 9.76 21.65
N ILE A 200 -1.36 9.60 22.22
CA ILE A 200 -1.87 10.55 23.19
C ILE A 200 -1.05 10.57 24.49
N ASP A 201 -1.21 11.64 25.27
CA ASP A 201 -0.60 11.81 26.59
C ASP A 201 -0.77 10.57 27.51
N GLY A 202 0.29 10.26 28.25
CA GLY A 202 0.33 9.11 29.16
C GLY A 202 0.69 7.77 28.50
N SER A 203 0.97 7.77 27.20
CA SER A 203 1.50 6.61 26.49
C SER A 203 2.97 6.37 26.80
N GLU A 204 3.37 5.10 26.87
CA GLU A 204 4.72 4.65 27.21
C GLU A 204 5.24 3.66 26.17
N LEU A 205 6.56 3.63 25.95
CA LEU A 205 7.21 2.65 25.07
C LEU A 205 7.65 1.41 25.87
N SER A 206 7.29 0.20 25.43
CA SER A 206 7.51 -1.04 26.19
C SER A 206 8.97 -1.38 26.50
N THR A 207 9.89 -0.98 25.62
CA THR A 207 11.33 -1.23 25.78
C THR A 207 11.98 -0.33 26.82
N THR A 208 11.48 0.89 27.01
CA THR A 208 12.02 1.87 27.97
C THR A 208 11.16 2.01 29.23
N ARG A 209 9.87 1.67 29.14
CA ARG A 209 8.83 1.92 30.16
C ARG A 209 8.81 3.38 30.61
N ALA A 210 8.95 4.27 29.65
CA ALA A 210 8.98 5.70 29.85
C ALA A 210 7.96 6.37 28.91
N PRO A 211 7.44 7.55 29.27
CA PRO A 211 6.56 8.33 28.40
C PRO A 211 7.14 8.50 27.00
N THR A 212 6.29 8.40 25.99
CA THR A 212 6.70 8.54 24.59
C THR A 212 5.71 9.38 23.80
N GLU A 213 6.26 10.28 23.00
CA GLU A 213 5.54 11.09 21.98
C GLU A 213 6.04 10.69 20.58
N ALA A 214 6.77 9.57 20.47
CA ALA A 214 7.35 9.17 19.20
C ALA A 214 6.24 8.81 18.18
N PRO A 215 6.34 9.25 16.92
CA PRO A 215 5.28 9.08 15.93
C PRO A 215 4.90 7.62 15.70
N LEU A 216 3.62 7.38 15.42
CA LEU A 216 3.07 6.07 15.03
C LEU A 216 2.66 6.04 13.56
N LEU A 217 2.56 7.21 12.92
CA LEU A 217 2.39 7.36 11.48
C LEU A 217 3.25 8.53 11.03
N VAL A 218 4.05 8.30 9.99
CA VAL A 218 4.89 9.34 9.37
C VAL A 218 4.69 9.34 7.87
N ARG A 219 5.04 10.47 7.26
CA ARG A 219 5.03 10.65 5.81
C ARG A 219 6.33 11.30 5.36
N ASN A 220 6.96 10.74 4.33
CA ASN A 220 7.79 11.49 3.39
C ASN A 220 7.03 11.61 2.06
N ASP A 221 7.49 12.47 1.14
CA ASP A 221 6.73 12.94 -0.03
C ASP A 221 5.83 11.85 -0.67
N GLU A 222 6.42 10.72 -1.09
CA GLU A 222 5.74 9.58 -1.72
C GLU A 222 5.47 8.37 -0.81
N VAL A 223 6.00 8.32 0.43
CA VAL A 223 5.85 7.16 1.33
C VAL A 223 5.15 7.52 2.63
N VAL A 224 4.13 6.73 2.97
CA VAL A 224 3.53 6.71 4.31
C VAL A 224 3.94 5.44 5.03
N MET A 225 4.42 5.58 6.25
CA MET A 225 4.70 4.45 7.14
C MET A 225 3.79 4.49 8.35
N VAL A 226 3.10 3.39 8.60
CA VAL A 226 2.25 3.17 9.77
C VAL A 226 2.88 2.09 10.65
N GLY A 227 3.09 2.41 11.93
CA GLY A 227 3.64 1.49 12.92
C GLY A 227 2.69 0.37 13.36
N ASP A 228 1.57 0.18 12.66
CA ASP A 228 0.55 -0.81 12.95
C ASP A 228 -0.05 -1.29 11.62
N SER A 229 -0.19 -2.60 11.46
CA SER A 229 -0.75 -3.28 10.29
C SER A 229 -2.23 -3.67 10.49
N ASP A 230 -2.66 -3.82 11.74
CA ASP A 230 -3.96 -4.38 12.11
C ASP A 230 -5.11 -3.35 12.10
N PHE A 231 -4.79 -2.05 12.06
CA PHE A 231 -5.78 -0.97 12.01
C PHE A 231 -6.71 -1.06 10.79
N LEU A 232 -6.25 -1.69 9.71
CA LEU A 232 -7.03 -1.89 8.48
C LEU A 232 -8.10 -2.97 8.58
N SER A 233 -8.03 -3.85 9.58
CA SER A 233 -9.08 -4.87 9.75
C SER A 233 -10.44 -4.23 10.02
N PRO A 234 -11.56 -4.77 9.50
CA PRO A 234 -12.89 -4.17 9.64
C PRO A 234 -13.30 -3.84 11.08
N GLU A 235 -12.87 -4.67 12.03
CA GLU A 235 -13.13 -4.50 13.46
C GLU A 235 -12.34 -3.36 14.13
N ASN A 236 -11.20 -2.98 13.54
CA ASN A 236 -10.38 -1.88 14.02
C ASN A 236 -10.64 -0.59 13.23
N ALA A 237 -10.89 -0.68 11.92
CA ALA A 237 -11.30 0.44 11.09
C ALA A 237 -12.60 1.10 11.57
N ALA A 238 -13.53 0.33 12.13
CA ALA A 238 -14.80 0.87 12.67
C ALA A 238 -14.66 1.56 14.04
N ARG A 239 -13.44 1.79 14.55
CA ARG A 239 -13.19 2.37 15.88
C ARG A 239 -12.71 3.81 15.77
N ALA A 240 -13.25 4.68 16.62
CA ALA A 240 -12.96 6.12 16.59
C ALA A 240 -13.06 6.66 15.16
N ASP A 241 -12.07 7.41 14.70
CA ASP A 241 -12.01 7.94 13.33
C ASP A 241 -11.05 7.13 12.44
N THR A 242 -10.79 5.86 12.76
CA THR A 242 -9.87 5.01 11.97
C THR A 242 -10.38 4.80 10.54
N ASP A 243 -11.70 4.78 10.31
CA ASP A 243 -12.30 4.72 8.97
C ASP A 243 -12.02 5.97 8.14
N VAL A 244 -11.99 7.15 8.78
CA VAL A 244 -11.60 8.41 8.15
C VAL A 244 -10.12 8.35 7.74
N LEU A 245 -9.24 7.82 8.60
CA LEU A 245 -7.83 7.65 8.25
C LEU A 245 -7.66 6.71 7.06
N VAL A 246 -8.43 5.61 7.01
CA VAL A 246 -8.42 4.70 5.85
C VAL A 246 -8.83 5.41 4.57
N GLY A 247 -9.82 6.30 4.63
CA GLY A 247 -10.19 7.17 3.51
C GLY A 247 -9.05 8.08 3.06
N ASN A 248 -8.41 8.78 4.00
CA ASN A 248 -7.28 9.67 3.70
C ASN A 248 -6.07 8.93 3.11
N LEU A 249 -5.82 7.68 3.55
CA LEU A 249 -4.81 6.81 2.97
C LEU A 249 -5.16 6.35 1.56
N ALA A 250 -6.44 6.05 1.29
CA ALA A 250 -6.91 5.74 -0.05
C ALA A 250 -6.70 6.93 -1.00
N ASP A 251 -7.06 8.13 -0.56
CA ASP A 251 -6.86 9.38 -1.31
C ASP A 251 -5.38 9.64 -1.58
N PHE A 252 -4.52 9.43 -0.57
CA PHE A 252 -3.07 9.48 -0.74
C PHE A 252 -2.60 8.54 -1.84
N LEU A 253 -2.97 7.25 -1.81
CA LEU A 253 -2.53 6.28 -2.83
C LEU A 253 -2.90 6.72 -4.26
N VAL A 254 -4.08 7.29 -4.47
CA VAL A 254 -4.60 7.60 -5.81
C VAL A 254 -4.28 9.03 -6.28
N SER A 255 -3.72 9.87 -5.42
CA SER A 255 -3.24 11.22 -5.77
C SER A 255 -1.76 11.23 -6.19
N ASN A 256 -1.24 10.09 -6.65
CA ASN A 256 0.15 9.92 -7.06
C ASN A 256 0.42 10.54 -8.44
N ASP A 257 1.70 10.82 -8.74
CA ASP A 257 2.14 11.41 -10.01
C ASP A 257 2.61 10.34 -11.03
N ARG A 258 2.48 9.06 -10.71
CA ARG A 258 2.94 7.96 -11.55
C ARG A 258 2.08 7.84 -12.79
N THR A 259 2.70 7.43 -13.89
CA THR A 259 2.00 7.05 -15.12
C THR A 259 2.61 5.75 -15.64
N PRO A 260 1.95 4.60 -15.42
CA PRO A 260 2.46 3.30 -15.85
C PRO A 260 2.71 3.27 -17.37
N PRO A 261 3.76 2.58 -17.85
CA PRO A 261 4.03 2.44 -19.27
C PRO A 261 2.87 1.72 -19.99
N GLY A 262 1.98 2.50 -20.64
CA GLY A 262 0.84 1.96 -21.38
C GLY A 262 -0.46 2.76 -21.25
N THR A 263 -0.57 3.64 -20.26
CA THR A 263 -1.75 4.52 -20.07
C THR A 263 -1.70 5.76 -20.99
N ALA A 264 -0.55 6.07 -21.59
CA ALA A 264 -0.41 7.12 -22.58
C ALA A 264 -1.02 6.69 -23.94
N ASN A 265 -2.21 7.24 -24.22
CA ASN A 265 -3.00 7.19 -25.46
C ASN A 265 -4.00 6.04 -25.60
N GLY A 266 -5.16 6.21 -24.96
CA GLY A 266 -6.42 5.66 -25.46
C GLY A 266 -6.77 6.26 -26.83
N THR A 267 -6.11 5.79 -27.89
CA THR A 267 -6.73 5.83 -29.23
C THR A 267 -7.83 4.77 -29.20
N PRO A 268 -9.10 5.12 -29.44
CA PRO A 268 -10.17 4.14 -29.47
C PRO A 268 -9.80 3.04 -30.47
N PRO A 269 -10.06 1.76 -30.18
CA PRO A 269 -9.87 0.71 -31.17
C PRO A 269 -10.71 1.10 -32.40
N THR A 270 -10.04 1.35 -33.52
CA THR A 270 -10.69 1.48 -34.82
C THR A 270 -11.49 0.21 -35.02
N GLY A 271 -12.82 0.32 -34.89
CA GLY A 271 -13.73 -0.78 -35.09
C GLY A 271 -13.53 -1.44 -36.46
N PRO A 272 -13.93 -2.71 -36.61
CA PRO A 272 -13.69 -3.46 -37.83
C PRO A 272 -14.25 -2.73 -39.05
N THR A 273 -13.38 -2.47 -40.02
CA THR A 273 -13.74 -1.91 -41.33
C THR A 273 -14.82 -2.80 -41.97
N PRO A 274 -15.97 -2.25 -42.40
CA PRO A 274 -16.98 -3.02 -43.09
C PRO A 274 -16.41 -3.61 -44.40
N PRO A 275 -16.83 -4.82 -44.80
CA PRO A 275 -16.40 -5.43 -46.06
C PRO A 275 -16.84 -4.54 -47.23
N GLY A 276 -15.92 -4.33 -48.18
CA GLY A 276 -16.14 -3.51 -49.37
C GLY A 276 -17.39 -3.92 -50.15
N SER A 277 -18.23 -2.94 -50.45
CA SER A 277 -19.28 -3.05 -51.44
C SER A 277 -18.66 -2.90 -52.84
N ASP A 278 -18.61 -4.01 -53.56
CA ASP A 278 -18.42 -4.05 -55.01
C ASP A 278 -19.48 -3.20 -55.75
N GLY A 279 -19.00 -2.26 -56.58
CA GLY A 279 -19.67 -1.73 -57.78
C GLY A 279 -20.82 -0.72 -57.59
N PRO A 280 -21.11 0.12 -58.61
CA PRO A 280 -21.00 -0.23 -60.02
C PRO A 280 -20.17 0.70 -60.91
N THR A 281 -19.82 0.10 -62.05
CA THR A 281 -19.27 0.61 -63.30
C THR A 281 -19.84 1.95 -63.80
N GLY A 282 -18.96 2.84 -64.23
CA GLY A 282 -19.28 4.03 -65.03
C GLY A 282 -18.12 4.34 -65.99
N ASN A 283 -18.36 4.03 -67.26
CA ASN A 283 -17.49 4.18 -68.42
C ASN A 283 -17.41 5.66 -68.86
N GLU A 284 -16.25 6.18 -69.28
CA GLU A 284 -16.07 7.14 -70.40
C GLU A 284 -14.59 7.56 -70.52
N THR A 285 -13.81 6.97 -71.44
CA THR A 285 -13.52 7.35 -72.85
C THR A 285 -12.61 8.58 -72.99
N ALA A 286 -11.46 8.34 -73.64
CA ALA A 286 -10.46 9.33 -74.03
C ALA A 286 -10.95 10.28 -75.14
N GLY A 287 -10.49 11.53 -75.08
CA GLY A 287 -10.66 12.57 -76.10
C GLY A 287 -10.17 13.92 -75.59
#